data_AF-A0A9W6BND2-F1
#
_entry.id   AF-A0A9W6BND2-F1
#
_cell.length_a   1.000
_cell.length_b   1.000
_cell.length_c   1.000
_cell.angle_alpha   90.00
_cell.angle_beta   90.00
_cell.angle_gamma   90.00
#
_symmetry.space_group_name_H-M   'P 1'
#
loop_
_entity.id
_entity.type
_entity.pdbx_description
1 polymer ?
#
loop_
_entity_poly.entity_id
_entity_poly.type
_entity_poly.pdbx_seq_one_letter_code
_entity_poly.pdbx_strand_id
1 'polypeptide(L)'
;MLKLRQRNCTSPGASRPALLPACTQRCARVLSAGSRYARGKPVCRTGGGATADGVIVAASADTAPTNGAATVSAPVELGAAHAAPADEARRIVDEVLDLIKGTDSGLQISRETRTRVDSLLDRLEELGGAQQPRPLDNPLLWGNYNVAYTSVGRSQERGEPAGGRFRGRIGRALFRTAGLFQSVLQPDIATNKVEFRLFGFLPGHVGLRGRVLPQGERGDTVQVLFEPPVLSVANSLHLRIGQPSSVVLTTTYLDERVRLGKGSRGSLFVFTRGGAADAAAMDQVGLQRTSLTAAAAFSAFFVSLFLGGAALWVSGQVALKAAALCMWLLGAAVGGVVRQGGLLLDREDERMVAAAKAEIERRQQQKQEQGKEKGEERAGEAGGGSAAAGTA
;
A
#
# COMPACT_ATOMS: atom_id res chain seq x y z
N MET A 1 -16.96 -51.08 -33.74
CA MET A 1 -17.98 -51.26 -34.81
C MET A 1 -19.34 -50.85 -34.28
N LEU A 2 -20.09 -50.09 -35.08
CA LEU A 2 -21.35 -49.40 -34.78
C LEU A 2 -22.50 -50.29 -34.29
N LYS A 3 -23.33 -49.72 -33.40
CA LYS A 3 -24.82 -49.77 -33.32
C LYS A 3 -25.21 -49.01 -32.02
N LEU A 4 -26.29 -48.25 -31.88
CA LEU A 4 -27.53 -48.06 -32.64
C LEU A 4 -28.22 -46.75 -32.16
N ARG A 5 -29.02 -46.15 -33.05
CA ARG A 5 -29.96 -45.03 -32.82
C ARG A 5 -30.94 -45.26 -31.67
N GLN A 6 -31.41 -44.17 -31.05
CA GLN A 6 -32.84 -43.81 -31.05
C GLN A 6 -33.08 -42.33 -30.69
N ARG A 7 -33.96 -41.68 -31.46
CA ARG A 7 -34.60 -40.39 -31.17
C ARG A 7 -35.95 -40.68 -30.51
N ASN A 8 -36.39 -39.83 -29.57
CA ASN A 8 -37.59 -39.00 -29.78
C ASN A 8 -37.76 -37.96 -28.68
N CYS A 9 -38.29 -36.81 -29.10
CA CYS A 9 -38.58 -35.62 -28.33
C CYS A 9 -39.95 -35.73 -27.65
N THR A 10 -40.15 -35.02 -26.54
CA THR A 10 -41.29 -34.08 -26.31
C THR A 10 -41.17 -33.42 -24.92
N SER A 11 -41.19 -32.09 -24.90
CA SER A 11 -41.35 -31.17 -23.74
C SER A 11 -42.85 -31.12 -23.32
N PRO A 12 -43.36 -30.22 -22.42
CA PRO A 12 -42.72 -29.11 -21.68
C PRO A 12 -43.22 -28.84 -20.23
N GLY A 13 -42.50 -27.94 -19.54
CA GLY A 13 -43.11 -26.84 -18.76
C GLY A 13 -43.40 -27.07 -17.27
N ALA A 14 -42.67 -26.36 -16.39
CA ALA A 14 -43.24 -25.73 -15.20
C ALA A 14 -42.23 -24.75 -14.57
N SER A 15 -42.79 -23.66 -14.07
CA SER A 15 -42.17 -22.40 -13.66
C SER A 15 -42.06 -22.24 -12.13
N ARG A 16 -41.05 -21.45 -11.71
CA ARG A 16 -40.89 -20.68 -10.43
C ARG A 16 -40.52 -21.46 -9.14
N PRO A 17 -40.00 -20.79 -8.07
CA PRO A 17 -39.36 -19.47 -7.97
C PRO A 17 -37.97 -19.48 -7.27
N ALA A 18 -37.34 -18.30 -7.25
CA ALA A 18 -36.10 -17.97 -6.55
C ALA A 18 -36.23 -18.10 -5.01
N LEU A 19 -35.23 -18.73 -4.39
CA LEU A 19 -34.98 -18.73 -2.96
C LEU A 19 -33.73 -17.89 -2.67
N LEU A 20 -33.94 -16.78 -1.97
CA LEU A 20 -32.90 -16.03 -1.26
C LEU A 20 -32.38 -16.88 -0.08
N PRO A 21 -31.07 -16.95 0.20
CA PRO A 21 -30.61 -17.38 1.50
C PRO A 21 -30.47 -16.18 2.44
N ALA A 22 -31.12 -16.32 3.59
CA ALA A 22 -31.11 -15.43 4.72
C ALA A 22 -29.70 -15.21 5.28
N CYS A 23 -29.44 -13.95 5.64
CA CYS A 23 -28.27 -13.52 6.39
C CYS A 23 -28.42 -13.94 7.86
N THR A 24 -27.71 -14.99 8.28
CA THR A 24 -27.60 -15.35 9.70
C THR A 24 -26.44 -14.57 10.33
N GLN A 25 -26.75 -13.42 10.93
CA GLN A 25 -25.89 -12.74 11.89
C GLN A 25 -25.87 -13.54 13.19
N ARG A 26 -24.75 -14.22 13.47
CA ARG A 26 -24.44 -14.72 14.82
C ARG A 26 -23.59 -13.66 15.53
N CYS A 27 -24.22 -12.93 16.46
CA CYS A 27 -23.54 -12.18 17.50
C CYS A 27 -22.79 -13.15 18.42
N ALA A 28 -21.46 -13.16 18.36
CA ALA A 28 -20.64 -13.72 19.42
C ALA A 28 -20.44 -12.64 20.49
N ARG A 29 -21.07 -12.88 21.66
CA ARG A 29 -20.76 -12.21 22.93
C ARG A 29 -19.28 -12.40 23.26
N VAL A 30 -18.53 -11.31 23.34
CA VAL A 30 -17.24 -11.29 24.01
C VAL A 30 -17.49 -10.98 25.48
N LEU A 31 -17.20 -11.96 26.33
CA LEU A 31 -17.08 -11.80 27.77
C LEU A 31 -15.76 -11.07 28.06
N SER A 32 -15.84 -9.84 28.55
CA SER A 32 -14.69 -9.09 29.06
C SER A 32 -14.58 -9.29 30.58
N ALA A 33 -13.62 -10.09 31.02
CA ALA A 33 -12.94 -9.89 32.30
C ALA A 33 -11.90 -8.77 32.06
N GLY A 34 -11.88 -7.65 32.78
CA GLY A 34 -11.74 -7.55 34.22
C GLY A 34 -10.33 -7.01 34.50
N SER A 35 -10.15 -5.69 34.48
CA SER A 35 -8.98 -5.05 35.10
C SER A 35 -9.32 -3.63 35.57
N ARG A 36 -9.05 -3.37 36.85
CA ARG A 36 -9.29 -2.12 37.59
C ARG A 36 -8.01 -1.30 37.66
N TYR A 37 -8.19 -0.02 38.01
CA TYR A 37 -7.23 1.06 38.31
C TYR A 37 -6.80 1.90 37.10
N ALA A 38 -6.79 3.24 37.10
CA ALA A 38 -6.98 4.23 38.16
C ALA A 38 -7.61 5.53 37.62
N ARG A 39 -8.17 6.30 38.56
CA ARG A 39 -8.90 7.57 38.40
C ARG A 39 -8.02 8.73 37.93
N GLY A 40 -8.53 9.52 36.99
CA GLY A 40 -8.16 10.92 36.77
C GLY A 40 -9.42 11.71 36.37
N LYS A 41 -9.78 12.74 37.15
CA LYS A 41 -11.02 13.52 37.02
C LYS A 41 -11.00 14.44 35.79
N PRO A 42 -12.15 14.74 35.15
CA PRO A 42 -12.26 15.81 34.17
C PRO A 42 -12.49 17.17 34.85
N VAL A 43 -11.78 18.20 34.40
CA VAL A 43 -12.07 19.60 34.73
C VAL A 43 -12.89 20.17 33.58
N CYS A 44 -14.18 20.43 33.84
CA CYS A 44 -14.99 21.32 33.03
C CYS A 44 -14.68 22.76 33.43
N ARG A 45 -14.52 23.65 32.45
CA ARG A 45 -14.53 25.10 32.67
C ARG A 45 -15.60 25.71 31.78
N THR A 46 -16.68 26.14 32.42
CA THR A 46 -17.73 27.02 31.90
C THR A 46 -17.46 28.46 32.35
N GLY A 47 -17.87 29.41 31.52
CA GLY A 47 -17.94 30.86 31.78
C GLY A 47 -17.52 31.61 30.51
N GLY A 48 -18.31 32.45 29.85
CA GLY A 48 -19.50 33.19 30.27
C GLY A 48 -19.22 34.70 30.16
N GLY A 49 -20.06 35.44 29.44
CA GLY A 49 -20.07 36.92 29.33
C GLY A 49 -19.74 37.40 27.91
N ALA A 50 -20.68 37.81 27.04
CA ALA A 50 -21.71 38.85 27.10
C ALA A 50 -21.19 40.29 26.89
N THR A 51 -21.66 40.90 25.79
CA THR A 51 -21.93 42.34 25.50
C THR A 51 -22.14 42.37 23.96
N ALA A 52 -23.35 42.42 23.40
CA ALA A 52 -24.39 43.45 23.44
C ALA A 52 -23.84 44.84 23.08
N ASP A 53 -24.00 45.23 21.82
CA ASP A 53 -24.51 46.55 21.47
C ASP A 53 -25.18 46.50 20.09
N GLY A 54 -26.45 46.89 20.08
CA GLY A 54 -27.25 47.05 18.87
C GLY A 54 -27.27 48.50 18.44
N VAL A 55 -27.37 48.74 17.13
CA VAL A 55 -27.93 49.97 16.59
C VAL A 55 -28.83 49.60 15.41
N ILE A 56 -30.13 49.87 15.61
CA ILE A 56 -31.17 49.97 14.58
C ILE A 56 -31.24 51.43 14.19
N VAL A 57 -31.14 51.80 12.90
CA VAL A 57 -31.90 52.94 12.32
C VAL A 57 -32.21 52.72 10.83
N ALA A 58 -33.51 52.64 10.57
CA ALA A 58 -34.33 53.14 9.46
C ALA A 58 -34.02 52.86 7.98
N ALA A 59 -35.08 52.34 7.35
CA ALA A 59 -35.38 52.44 5.93
C ALA A 59 -35.80 53.87 5.52
N SER A 60 -35.56 54.22 4.27
CA SER A 60 -36.35 55.20 3.52
C SER A 60 -36.31 54.87 2.04
N ALA A 61 -37.48 54.99 1.41
CA ALA A 61 -37.80 54.65 0.04
C ALA A 61 -37.52 55.82 -0.92
N ASP A 62 -37.63 55.48 -2.20
CA ASP A 62 -37.79 56.32 -3.39
C ASP A 62 -36.57 57.12 -3.88
N THR A 63 -36.11 56.82 -5.10
CA THR A 63 -36.49 57.58 -6.32
C THR A 63 -35.72 56.99 -7.52
N ALA A 64 -36.43 56.58 -8.58
CA ALA A 64 -35.87 56.35 -9.92
C ALA A 64 -35.83 57.68 -10.69
N PRO A 65 -34.90 57.88 -11.66
CA PRO A 65 -35.34 57.66 -13.04
C PRO A 65 -34.27 57.13 -14.03
N THR A 66 -34.74 56.26 -14.91
CA THR A 66 -34.47 56.09 -16.37
C THR A 66 -33.10 56.38 -17.02
N ASN A 67 -32.71 55.35 -17.81
CA ASN A 67 -32.11 55.37 -19.16
C ASN A 67 -30.62 55.72 -19.33
N GLY A 68 -29.83 54.66 -19.55
CA GLY A 68 -28.52 54.72 -20.18
C GLY A 68 -28.09 53.34 -20.66
N ALA A 69 -28.36 53.05 -21.93
CA ALA A 69 -27.91 51.84 -22.60
C ALA A 69 -26.37 51.78 -22.64
N ALA A 70 -25.78 50.70 -22.12
CA ALA A 70 -24.42 50.31 -22.41
C ALA A 70 -24.26 48.79 -22.25
N THR A 71 -24.16 48.13 -23.41
CA THR A 71 -23.30 46.97 -23.68
C THR A 71 -23.47 45.76 -22.75
N VAL A 72 -24.30 44.81 -23.19
CA VAL A 72 -24.22 43.40 -22.77
C VAL A 72 -22.86 42.86 -23.22
N SER A 73 -21.86 42.96 -22.35
CA SER A 73 -20.64 42.15 -22.45
C SER A 73 -21.02 40.72 -22.11
N ALA A 74 -20.91 39.85 -23.11
CA ALA A 74 -20.99 38.41 -22.95
C ALA A 74 -20.08 37.95 -21.79
N PRO A 75 -20.49 36.95 -20.98
CA PRO A 75 -19.58 36.33 -20.05
C PRO A 75 -18.47 35.66 -20.85
N VAL A 76 -17.26 36.18 -20.68
CA VAL A 76 -16.03 35.59 -21.20
C VAL A 76 -15.95 34.16 -20.66
N GLU A 77 -15.95 33.18 -21.56
CA GLU A 77 -15.63 31.77 -21.28
C GLU A 77 -14.17 31.65 -20.79
N LEU A 78 -13.92 32.03 -19.55
CA LEU A 78 -12.68 31.72 -18.83
C LEU A 78 -12.88 30.38 -18.10
N GLY A 79 -12.92 29.27 -18.85
CA GLY A 79 -13.07 27.94 -18.24
C GLY A 79 -12.81 26.73 -19.13
N ALA A 80 -12.90 26.88 -20.46
CA ALA A 80 -12.82 25.73 -21.36
C ALA A 80 -11.41 25.11 -21.51
N ALA A 81 -10.35 25.91 -21.38
CA ALA A 81 -8.98 25.45 -21.68
C ALA A 81 -8.37 24.50 -20.61
N HIS A 82 -8.81 24.59 -19.34
CA HIS A 82 -8.35 23.68 -18.27
C HIS A 82 -9.24 22.42 -18.12
N ALA A 83 -10.45 22.43 -18.68
CA ALA A 83 -11.35 21.28 -18.62
C ALA A 83 -10.92 20.14 -19.55
N ALA A 84 -10.46 20.46 -20.77
CA ALA A 84 -10.13 19.46 -21.78
C ALA A 84 -9.03 18.46 -21.36
N PRO A 85 -7.89 18.88 -20.75
CA PRO A 85 -6.86 17.93 -20.29
C PRO A 85 -7.32 17.06 -19.12
N ALA A 86 -8.12 17.62 -18.20
CA ALA A 86 -8.66 16.89 -17.07
C ALA A 86 -9.71 15.85 -17.49
N ASP A 87 -10.56 16.20 -18.46
CA ASP A 87 -11.55 15.27 -19.01
C ASP A 87 -10.91 14.18 -19.88
N GLU A 88 -9.84 14.51 -20.62
CA GLU A 88 -9.01 13.51 -21.31
C GLU A 88 -8.41 12.53 -20.30
N ALA A 89 -7.78 13.03 -19.24
CA ALA A 89 -7.18 12.20 -18.20
C ALA A 89 -8.23 11.26 -17.56
N ARG A 90 -9.41 11.78 -17.20
CA ARG A 90 -10.50 10.99 -16.63
C ARG A 90 -10.94 9.85 -17.55
N ARG A 91 -11.11 10.13 -18.85
CA ARG A 91 -11.48 9.09 -19.84
C ARG A 91 -10.40 8.02 -19.96
N ILE A 92 -9.13 8.40 -19.96
CA ILE A 92 -8.03 7.44 -20.00
C ILE A 92 -8.00 6.59 -18.74
N VAL A 93 -8.19 7.19 -17.56
CA VAL A 93 -8.29 6.46 -16.28
C VAL A 93 -9.44 5.46 -16.32
N ASP A 94 -10.62 5.84 -16.81
CA ASP A 94 -11.75 4.93 -16.96
C ASP A 94 -11.43 3.73 -17.85
N GLU A 95 -10.82 3.98 -19.00
CA GLU A 95 -10.42 2.93 -19.94
C GLU A 95 -9.37 1.99 -19.34
N VAL A 96 -8.34 2.53 -18.68
CA VAL A 96 -7.31 1.73 -18.00
C VAL A 96 -7.94 0.84 -16.94
N LEU A 97 -8.80 1.39 -16.09
CA LEU A 97 -9.43 0.64 -14.99
C LEU A 97 -10.35 -0.47 -15.50
N ASP A 98 -11.04 -0.26 -16.61
CA ASP A 98 -11.87 -1.29 -17.24
C ASP A 98 -11.00 -2.42 -17.82
N LEU A 99 -9.93 -2.08 -18.54
CA LEU A 99 -9.03 -3.05 -19.17
C LEU A 99 -8.27 -3.94 -18.15
N ILE A 100 -7.91 -3.40 -16.98
CA ILE A 100 -7.16 -4.16 -15.97
C ILE A 100 -8.07 -4.94 -15.01
N LYS A 101 -9.38 -4.70 -15.04
CA LYS A 101 -10.35 -5.33 -14.14
C LYS A 101 -10.31 -6.86 -14.27
N GLY A 102 -10.13 -7.54 -13.16
CA GLY A 102 -10.11 -9.01 -13.12
C GLY A 102 -8.81 -9.66 -13.65
N THR A 103 -7.79 -8.88 -13.99
CA THR A 103 -6.53 -9.42 -14.56
C THR A 103 -5.52 -9.92 -13.52
N ASP A 104 -5.86 -9.93 -12.23
CA ASP A 104 -4.93 -10.24 -11.13
C ASP A 104 -3.65 -9.39 -11.20
N SER A 105 -3.85 -8.06 -11.15
CA SER A 105 -2.79 -7.04 -11.24
C SER A 105 -1.94 -7.11 -12.51
N GLY A 106 -2.55 -7.50 -13.64
CA GLY A 106 -1.87 -7.64 -14.94
C GLY A 106 -1.19 -8.98 -15.17
N LEU A 107 -1.36 -9.98 -14.29
CA LEU A 107 -0.85 -11.33 -14.52
C LEU A 107 -1.63 -12.09 -15.61
N GLN A 108 -2.94 -11.90 -15.68
CA GLN A 108 -3.86 -12.60 -16.59
C GLN A 108 -4.35 -11.71 -17.73
N ILE A 109 -3.51 -10.77 -18.18
CA ILE A 109 -3.81 -9.87 -19.29
C ILE A 109 -3.15 -10.37 -20.58
N SER A 110 -3.84 -10.18 -21.71
CA SER A 110 -3.29 -10.51 -23.03
C SER A 110 -2.15 -9.54 -23.41
N ARG A 111 -1.28 -9.93 -24.36
CA ARG A 111 -0.20 -9.04 -24.83
C ARG A 111 -0.75 -7.79 -25.50
N GLU A 112 -1.79 -7.92 -26.32
CA GLU A 112 -2.42 -6.80 -27.02
C GLU A 112 -3.05 -5.81 -26.03
N THR A 113 -3.83 -6.33 -25.07
CA THR A 113 -4.42 -5.51 -24.00
C THR A 113 -3.34 -4.84 -23.15
N ARG A 114 -2.24 -5.54 -22.84
CA ARG A 114 -1.09 -4.96 -22.14
C ARG A 114 -0.48 -3.78 -22.90
N THR A 115 -0.23 -3.94 -24.20
CA THR A 115 0.30 -2.86 -25.03
C THR A 115 -0.63 -1.65 -25.05
N ARG A 116 -1.94 -1.88 -25.14
CA ARG A 116 -2.94 -0.80 -25.05
C ARG A 116 -2.89 -0.10 -23.70
N VAL A 117 -2.93 -0.84 -22.59
CA VAL A 117 -2.82 -0.26 -21.24
C VAL A 117 -1.52 0.55 -21.12
N ASP A 118 -0.38 0.00 -21.52
CA ASP A 118 0.90 0.69 -21.41
C ASP A 118 0.93 2.00 -22.23
N SER A 119 0.30 2.05 -23.43
CA SER A 119 0.17 3.29 -24.20
C SER A 119 -0.73 4.35 -23.56
N LEU A 120 -1.79 3.92 -22.88
CA LEU A 120 -2.67 4.83 -22.11
C LEU A 120 -1.94 5.39 -20.89
N LEU A 121 -1.08 4.59 -20.25
CA LEU A 121 -0.25 5.03 -19.12
C LEU A 121 0.83 6.03 -19.56
N ASP A 122 1.45 5.84 -20.73
CA ASP A 122 2.37 6.83 -21.31
C ASP A 122 1.64 8.18 -21.51
N ARG A 123 0.41 8.15 -22.01
CA ARG A 123 -0.39 9.37 -22.21
C ARG A 123 -0.74 10.05 -20.88
N LEU A 124 -1.08 9.28 -19.85
CA LEU A 124 -1.31 9.83 -18.50
C LEU A 124 -0.02 10.41 -17.88
N GLU A 125 1.14 9.82 -18.16
CA GLU A 125 2.44 10.37 -17.73
C GLU A 125 2.70 11.74 -18.38
N GLU A 126 2.40 11.92 -19.67
CA GLU A 126 2.50 13.22 -20.34
C GLU A 126 1.58 14.27 -19.68
N LEU A 127 0.31 13.91 -19.44
CA LEU A 127 -0.67 14.79 -18.80
C LEU A 127 -0.26 15.14 -17.36
N GLY A 128 0.24 14.16 -16.60
CA GLY A 128 0.72 14.36 -15.24
C GLY A 128 2.00 15.19 -15.16
N GLY A 129 2.80 15.24 -16.24
CA GLY A 129 3.95 16.13 -16.35
C GLY A 129 3.61 17.62 -16.20
N ALA A 130 2.38 18.02 -16.56
CA ALA A 130 1.85 19.37 -16.41
C ALA A 130 1.05 19.58 -15.10
N GLN A 131 0.88 18.54 -14.28
CA GLN A 131 0.03 18.60 -13.09
C GLN A 131 0.65 19.48 -11.99
N GLN A 132 -0.21 20.34 -11.42
CA GLN A 132 0.07 21.12 -10.22
C GLN A 132 -1.04 20.89 -9.18
N PRO A 133 -0.71 20.76 -7.88
CA PRO A 133 0.65 20.67 -7.33
C PRO A 133 1.38 19.40 -7.78
N ARG A 134 2.72 19.44 -7.72
CA ARG A 134 3.55 18.26 -7.98
C ARG A 134 3.19 17.11 -7.03
N PRO A 135 3.39 15.85 -7.44
CA PRO A 135 2.92 14.69 -6.67
C PRO A 135 3.37 14.64 -5.21
N LEU A 136 4.59 15.10 -4.88
CA LEU A 136 5.06 15.10 -3.49
C LEU A 136 4.41 16.17 -2.60
N ASP A 137 3.96 17.26 -3.19
CA ASP A 137 3.24 18.33 -2.50
C ASP A 137 1.73 18.13 -2.55
N ASN A 138 1.26 17.15 -3.33
CA ASN A 138 -0.15 16.86 -3.49
C ASN A 138 -0.67 16.03 -2.29
N PRO A 139 -1.70 16.50 -1.55
CA PRO A 139 -2.25 15.76 -0.42
C PRO A 139 -2.84 14.41 -0.82
N LEU A 140 -3.21 14.24 -2.09
CA LEU A 140 -3.70 12.97 -2.62
C LEU A 140 -2.61 11.90 -2.66
N LEU A 141 -1.32 12.20 -2.47
CA LEU A 141 -0.27 11.19 -2.38
C LEU A 141 -0.41 10.31 -1.14
N TRP A 142 -0.91 10.89 -0.05
CA TRP A 142 -1.05 10.20 1.23
C TRP A 142 -2.31 9.34 1.21
N GLY A 143 -2.18 8.06 1.51
CA GLY A 143 -3.32 7.16 1.60
C GLY A 143 -2.99 5.68 1.36
N ASN A 144 -4.04 4.88 1.41
CA ASN A 144 -3.99 3.46 1.12
C ASN A 144 -4.37 3.22 -0.34
N TYR A 145 -3.63 2.34 -1.01
CA TYR A 145 -3.89 1.98 -2.39
C TYR A 145 -3.82 0.48 -2.62
N ASN A 146 -4.69 -0.02 -3.50
CA ASN A 146 -4.54 -1.34 -4.09
C ASN A 146 -3.58 -1.24 -5.29
N VAL A 147 -2.73 -2.24 -5.47
CA VAL A 147 -1.90 -2.36 -6.68
C VAL A 147 -2.73 -3.02 -7.77
N ALA A 148 -3.42 -2.21 -8.57
CA ALA A 148 -4.39 -2.67 -9.54
C ALA A 148 -3.77 -3.23 -10.83
N TYR A 149 -2.57 -2.77 -11.18
CA TYR A 149 -1.84 -3.26 -12.37
C TYR A 149 -0.35 -3.04 -12.23
N THR A 150 0.44 -4.00 -12.74
CA THR A 150 1.89 -3.87 -12.85
C THR A 150 2.39 -4.41 -14.18
N SER A 151 3.21 -3.62 -14.89
CA SER A 151 3.90 -4.02 -16.11
C SER A 151 5.41 -4.13 -15.85
N VAL A 152 6.05 -5.07 -16.53
CA VAL A 152 7.52 -5.11 -16.63
C VAL A 152 7.90 -4.14 -17.75
N GLY A 153 8.90 -3.29 -17.53
CA GLY A 153 9.31 -2.31 -18.54
C GLY A 153 9.64 -3.00 -19.88
N ARG A 154 9.46 -2.29 -21.00
CA ARG A 154 9.65 -2.85 -22.36
C ARG A 154 11.05 -3.45 -22.59
N SER A 155 12.05 -3.05 -21.80
CA SER A 155 13.41 -3.56 -21.80
C SER A 155 13.61 -4.87 -21.00
N GLN A 156 12.59 -5.33 -20.26
CA GLN A 156 12.64 -6.54 -19.46
C GLN A 156 11.71 -7.61 -20.01
N GLU A 157 12.23 -8.47 -20.90
CA GLU A 157 11.59 -9.75 -21.25
C GLU A 157 11.52 -10.73 -20.05
N ARG A 158 12.23 -10.41 -18.95
CA ARG A 158 12.45 -11.26 -17.77
C ARG A 158 12.37 -10.50 -16.42
N GLY A 159 11.44 -9.54 -16.29
CA GLY A 159 11.18 -8.87 -15.02
C GLY A 159 10.28 -9.70 -14.10
N GLU A 160 10.57 -9.74 -12.78
CA GLU A 160 9.63 -10.31 -11.82
C GLU A 160 8.49 -9.31 -11.53
N PRO A 161 7.20 -9.71 -11.65
CA PRO A 161 6.07 -8.83 -11.36
C PRO A 161 6.07 -8.38 -9.89
N ALA A 162 5.35 -7.29 -9.59
CA ALA A 162 5.28 -6.76 -8.23
C ALA A 162 4.81 -7.82 -7.23
N GLY A 163 5.59 -8.03 -6.17
CA GLY A 163 5.47 -9.18 -5.27
C GLY A 163 6.60 -10.20 -5.41
N GLY A 164 7.50 -10.02 -6.39
CA GLY A 164 8.73 -10.79 -6.54
C GLY A 164 8.49 -12.29 -6.63
N ARG A 165 9.41 -13.09 -6.07
CA ARG A 165 9.36 -14.56 -6.10
C ARG A 165 8.10 -15.18 -5.52
N PHE A 166 7.39 -14.48 -4.61
CA PHE A 166 6.10 -14.94 -4.08
C PHE A 166 5.03 -15.07 -5.19
N ARG A 167 5.20 -14.34 -6.31
CA ARG A 167 4.32 -14.41 -7.48
C ARG A 167 4.92 -15.17 -8.67
N GLY A 168 6.11 -15.78 -8.51
CA GLY A 168 6.68 -16.70 -9.51
C GLY A 168 5.88 -18.00 -9.66
N ARG A 169 6.21 -18.88 -10.63
CA ARG A 169 5.44 -20.12 -10.89
C ARG A 169 5.30 -21.01 -9.65
N ILE A 170 6.41 -21.23 -8.93
CA ILE A 170 6.43 -22.03 -7.69
C ILE A 170 5.80 -21.24 -6.54
N GLY A 171 6.09 -19.93 -6.45
CA GLY A 171 5.50 -19.02 -5.49
C GLY A 171 3.97 -19.05 -5.53
N ARG A 172 3.35 -18.97 -6.70
CA ARG A 172 1.88 -19.01 -6.89
C ARG A 172 1.23 -20.33 -6.47
N ALA A 173 1.94 -21.45 -6.62
CA ALA A 173 1.45 -22.75 -6.19
C ALA A 173 1.39 -22.83 -4.65
N LEU A 174 2.40 -22.25 -3.97
CA LEU A 174 2.48 -22.25 -2.51
C LEU A 174 1.69 -21.09 -1.87
N PHE A 175 1.71 -19.92 -2.48
CA PHE A 175 1.20 -18.65 -1.99
C PHE A 175 0.21 -18.07 -3.00
N ARG A 176 -1.06 -18.47 -2.91
CA ARG A 176 -2.09 -17.90 -3.78
C ARG A 176 -2.34 -16.45 -3.35
N THR A 177 -1.99 -15.47 -4.19
CA THR A 177 -2.21 -14.06 -3.87
C THR A 177 -3.70 -13.78 -3.62
N ALA A 178 -3.97 -13.09 -2.51
CA ALA A 178 -5.30 -12.68 -2.08
C ALA A 178 -5.49 -11.16 -2.14
N GLY A 179 -4.40 -10.39 -2.04
CA GLY A 179 -4.43 -8.93 -2.12
C GLY A 179 -3.03 -8.35 -2.34
N LEU A 180 -2.97 -7.20 -3.02
CA LEU A 180 -1.77 -6.39 -3.16
C LEU A 180 -2.08 -4.95 -2.79
N PHE A 181 -1.32 -4.42 -1.84
CA PHE A 181 -1.55 -3.09 -1.32
C PHE A 181 -0.24 -2.33 -1.19
N GLN A 182 -0.29 -1.03 -1.47
CA GLN A 182 0.77 -0.11 -1.17
C GLN A 182 0.16 1.12 -0.49
N SER A 183 0.81 1.64 0.54
CA SER A 183 0.36 2.85 1.20
C SER A 183 1.51 3.80 1.39
N VAL A 184 1.21 5.09 1.27
CA VAL A 184 2.12 6.17 1.61
C VAL A 184 1.46 6.93 2.74
N LEU A 185 2.02 6.81 3.93
CA LEU A 185 1.47 7.28 5.19
C LEU A 185 2.34 8.43 5.71
N GLN A 186 1.68 9.40 6.33
CA GLN A 186 2.40 10.49 6.99
C GLN A 186 3.16 9.98 8.23
N PRO A 187 4.29 10.61 8.59
CA PRO A 187 4.92 11.74 7.89
C PRO A 187 5.79 11.34 6.68
N ASP A 188 6.32 10.12 6.63
CA ASP A 188 7.28 9.69 5.61
C ASP A 188 7.38 8.15 5.53
N ILE A 189 6.26 7.45 5.69
CA ILE A 189 6.22 5.99 5.74
C ILE A 189 5.65 5.44 4.44
N ALA A 190 6.28 4.42 3.88
CA ALA A 190 5.71 3.61 2.82
C ALA A 190 5.58 2.16 3.28
N THR A 191 4.43 1.55 3.02
CA THR A 191 4.18 0.15 3.31
C THR A 191 3.76 -0.59 2.05
N ASN A 192 4.24 -1.82 1.90
CA ASN A 192 3.83 -2.72 0.84
C ASN A 192 3.36 -4.02 1.48
N LYS A 193 2.16 -4.48 1.14
CA LYS A 193 1.55 -5.68 1.71
C LYS A 193 1.08 -6.59 0.59
N VAL A 194 1.58 -7.83 0.62
CA VAL A 194 1.14 -8.91 -0.25
C VAL A 194 0.42 -9.93 0.60
N GLU A 195 -0.90 -10.00 0.50
CA GLU A 195 -1.68 -11.04 1.16
C GLU A 195 -1.72 -12.29 0.30
N PHE A 196 -1.66 -13.45 0.94
CA PHE A 196 -1.68 -14.74 0.29
C PHE A 196 -2.44 -15.79 1.10
N ARG A 197 -2.76 -16.91 0.45
CA ARG A 197 -3.17 -18.15 1.10
C ARG A 197 -2.11 -19.23 0.87
N LEU A 198 -1.42 -19.62 1.94
CA LEU A 198 -0.47 -20.72 1.94
C LEU A 198 -1.23 -22.03 1.71
N PHE A 199 -0.78 -22.83 0.74
CA PHE A 199 -1.46 -24.02 0.25
C PHE A 199 -2.93 -23.79 -0.16
N GLY A 200 -3.31 -22.55 -0.45
CA GLY A 200 -4.67 -22.17 -0.86
C GLY A 200 -5.69 -21.96 0.27
N PHE A 201 -5.36 -22.29 1.52
CA PHE A 201 -6.31 -22.17 2.65
C PHE A 201 -5.79 -21.36 3.84
N LEU A 202 -4.50 -21.38 4.16
CA LEU A 202 -3.99 -20.73 5.36
C LEU A 202 -3.67 -19.25 5.07
N PRO A 203 -4.37 -18.27 5.67
CA PRO A 203 -4.11 -16.87 5.39
C PRO A 203 -2.74 -16.44 5.91
N GLY A 204 -2.09 -15.56 5.14
CA GLY A 204 -0.84 -14.93 5.53
C GLY A 204 -0.58 -13.68 4.69
N HIS A 205 0.47 -12.96 5.04
CA HIS A 205 0.92 -11.83 4.25
C HIS A 205 2.44 -11.64 4.37
N VAL A 206 3.03 -11.00 3.36
CA VAL A 206 4.36 -10.40 3.45
C VAL A 206 4.19 -8.90 3.51
N GLY A 207 4.74 -8.30 4.56
CA GLY A 207 4.73 -6.86 4.79
C GLY A 207 6.12 -6.26 4.67
N LEU A 208 6.25 -5.17 3.93
CA LEU A 208 7.43 -4.30 3.96
C LEU A 208 7.01 -2.95 4.51
N ARG A 209 7.88 -2.39 5.36
CA ARG A 209 7.75 -1.04 5.88
C ARG A 209 9.05 -0.31 5.60
N GLY A 210 8.93 0.92 5.11
CA GLY A 210 10.07 1.72 4.73
C GLY A 210 9.84 3.20 4.90
N ARG A 211 10.91 3.95 4.72
CA ARG A 211 10.92 5.40 4.80
C ARG A 211 10.94 6.02 3.41
N VAL A 212 10.08 6.99 3.16
CA VAL A 212 9.98 7.75 1.92
C VAL A 212 10.97 8.90 1.96
N LEU A 213 11.85 8.96 0.97
CA LEU A 213 12.83 10.02 0.78
C LEU A 213 12.56 10.67 -0.57
N PRO A 214 12.27 11.98 -0.62
CA PRO A 214 12.25 12.72 -1.87
C PRO A 214 13.57 12.57 -2.62
N GLN A 215 13.51 12.33 -3.93
CA GLN A 215 14.68 12.21 -4.78
C GLN A 215 14.48 13.05 -6.05
N GLY A 216 15.56 13.70 -6.50
CA GLY A 216 15.52 14.58 -7.67
C GLY A 216 14.89 15.95 -7.38
N GLU A 217 14.94 16.82 -8.37
CA GLU A 217 14.55 18.24 -8.22
C GLU A 217 13.09 18.51 -8.63
N ARG A 218 12.45 17.57 -9.34
CA ARG A 218 11.12 17.78 -9.95
C ARG A 218 9.94 17.64 -8.99
N GLY A 219 10.15 17.09 -7.80
CA GLY A 219 9.08 16.89 -6.81
C GLY A 219 8.13 15.74 -7.13
N ASP A 220 8.52 14.79 -7.97
CA ASP A 220 7.71 13.65 -8.43
C ASP A 220 8.26 12.28 -8.03
N THR A 221 9.54 12.23 -7.65
CA THR A 221 10.28 10.97 -7.46
C THR A 221 10.61 10.73 -6.00
N VAL A 222 10.38 9.49 -5.56
CA VAL A 222 10.71 9.04 -4.21
C VAL A 222 11.59 7.80 -4.24
N GLN A 223 12.55 7.78 -3.34
CA GLN A 223 13.24 6.58 -2.92
C GLN A 223 12.61 6.08 -1.63
N VAL A 224 12.19 4.83 -1.62
CA VAL A 224 11.74 4.15 -0.41
C VAL A 224 12.81 3.19 0.06
N LEU A 225 13.25 3.34 1.31
CA LEU A 225 14.14 2.40 1.97
C LEU A 225 13.33 1.48 2.87
N PHE A 226 13.14 0.23 2.44
CA PHE A 226 12.43 -0.80 3.18
C PHE A 226 13.33 -1.53 4.17
N GLU A 227 12.79 -1.73 5.37
CA GLU A 227 13.29 -2.69 6.35
C GLU A 227 13.13 -4.14 5.85
N PRO A 228 13.79 -5.12 6.50
CA PRO A 228 13.57 -6.52 6.17
C PRO A 228 12.08 -6.90 6.21
N PRO A 229 11.58 -7.62 5.19
CA PRO A 229 10.18 -8.04 5.14
C PRO A 229 9.75 -8.86 6.35
N VAL A 230 8.48 -8.72 6.74
CA VAL A 230 7.82 -9.56 7.74
C VAL A 230 6.91 -10.54 7.03
N LEU A 231 7.20 -11.82 7.16
CA LEU A 231 6.30 -12.91 6.81
C LEU A 231 5.37 -13.19 7.99
N SER A 232 4.08 -13.05 7.76
CA SER A 232 3.02 -13.35 8.73
C SER A 232 2.19 -14.52 8.23
N VAL A 233 2.00 -15.53 9.07
CA VAL A 233 1.15 -16.70 8.77
C VAL A 233 0.14 -16.89 9.90
N ALA A 234 -1.11 -17.23 9.56
CA ALA A 234 -2.21 -17.44 10.50
C ALA A 234 -2.46 -16.25 11.45
N ASN A 235 -2.10 -15.03 11.02
CA ASN A 235 -2.23 -13.78 11.77
C ASN A 235 -1.52 -13.70 13.14
N SER A 236 -0.71 -14.70 13.51
CA SER A 236 -0.01 -14.74 14.81
C SER A 236 1.47 -15.10 14.69
N LEU A 237 1.86 -15.80 13.62
CA LEU A 237 3.24 -16.23 13.42
C LEU A 237 3.97 -15.20 12.54
N HIS A 238 4.78 -14.37 13.17
CA HIS A 238 5.57 -13.35 12.49
C HIS A 238 7.05 -13.72 12.45
N LEU A 239 7.65 -13.64 11.28
CA LEU A 239 9.06 -13.90 11.03
C LEU A 239 9.63 -12.79 10.15
N ARG A 240 10.67 -12.09 10.62
CA ARG A 240 11.47 -11.21 9.76
C ARG A 240 12.35 -12.06 8.84
N ILE A 241 12.27 -11.77 7.55
CA ILE A 241 12.91 -12.53 6.48
C ILE A 241 13.68 -11.61 5.54
N GLY A 242 14.65 -12.15 4.82
CA GLY A 242 15.41 -11.41 3.82
C GLY A 242 16.25 -10.24 4.36
N GLN A 243 16.71 -9.40 3.43
CA GLN A 243 17.51 -8.21 3.70
C GLN A 243 16.68 -6.94 3.53
N PRO A 244 17.13 -5.79 4.05
CA PRO A 244 16.57 -4.48 3.71
C PRO A 244 16.65 -4.25 2.19
N SER A 245 15.72 -3.47 1.63
CA SER A 245 15.67 -3.19 0.19
C SER A 245 15.38 -1.72 -0.12
N SER A 246 15.67 -1.27 -1.34
CA SER A 246 15.26 0.05 -1.81
C SER A 246 14.45 -0.05 -3.09
N VAL A 247 13.58 0.94 -3.29
CA VAL A 247 12.82 1.10 -4.52
C VAL A 247 12.77 2.59 -4.85
N VAL A 248 13.09 2.93 -6.10
CA VAL A 248 12.91 4.29 -6.64
C VAL A 248 11.67 4.27 -7.55
N LEU A 249 10.71 5.13 -7.22
CA LEU A 249 9.46 5.28 -7.97
C LEU A 249 9.19 6.76 -8.24
N THR A 250 8.95 7.08 -9.51
CA THR A 250 8.41 8.37 -9.93
C THR A 250 6.89 8.26 -9.96
N THR A 251 6.20 9.15 -9.25
CA THR A 251 4.75 9.30 -9.38
C THR A 251 4.48 10.19 -10.58
N THR A 252 3.99 9.62 -11.68
CA THR A 252 3.88 10.36 -12.95
C THR A 252 2.54 11.06 -13.13
N TYR A 253 1.48 10.56 -12.47
CA TYR A 253 0.13 11.13 -12.49
C TYR A 253 -0.60 10.75 -11.21
N LEU A 254 -1.45 11.64 -10.70
CA LEU A 254 -2.17 11.45 -9.44
C LEU A 254 -3.53 12.16 -9.45
N ASP A 255 -4.62 11.45 -9.21
CA ASP A 255 -5.94 12.03 -8.99
C ASP A 255 -6.67 11.38 -7.79
N GLU A 256 -7.96 11.67 -7.60
CA GLU A 256 -8.71 11.13 -6.48
C GLU A 256 -8.90 9.60 -6.52
N ARG A 257 -8.72 8.99 -7.69
CA ARG A 257 -9.00 7.57 -7.94
C ARG A 257 -7.72 6.77 -8.08
N VAL A 258 -6.73 7.30 -8.79
CA VAL A 258 -5.51 6.58 -9.16
C VAL A 258 -4.25 7.38 -8.89
N ARG A 259 -3.19 6.63 -8.62
CA ARG A 259 -1.81 7.11 -8.65
C ARG A 259 -1.03 6.23 -9.61
N LEU A 260 -0.30 6.84 -10.53
CA LEU A 260 0.59 6.14 -11.44
C LEU A 260 2.02 6.19 -10.92
N GLY A 261 2.68 5.04 -10.89
CA GLY A 261 4.08 4.92 -10.53
C GLY A 261 4.90 4.37 -11.69
N LYS A 262 6.12 4.89 -11.84
CA LYS A 262 7.12 4.40 -12.80
C LYS A 262 8.39 4.06 -12.04
N GLY A 263 8.80 2.79 -12.12
CA GLY A 263 10.08 2.35 -11.57
C GLY A 263 11.25 2.85 -12.43
N SER A 264 12.42 2.98 -11.82
CA SER A 264 13.66 3.38 -12.52
C SER A 264 14.01 2.50 -13.73
N ARG A 265 13.51 1.26 -13.76
CA ARG A 265 13.71 0.29 -14.85
C ARG A 265 12.56 0.27 -15.87
N GLY A 266 11.67 1.26 -15.83
CA GLY A 266 10.53 1.39 -16.74
C GLY A 266 9.33 0.51 -16.41
N SER A 267 9.30 -0.15 -15.24
CA SER A 267 8.09 -0.84 -14.77
C SER A 267 6.99 0.18 -14.46
N LEU A 268 5.77 -0.13 -14.88
CA LEU A 268 4.61 0.74 -14.70
C LEU A 268 3.68 0.16 -13.65
N PHE A 269 3.11 1.03 -12.82
CA PHE A 269 2.23 0.67 -11.72
C PHE A 269 0.98 1.54 -11.73
N VAL A 270 -0.18 0.92 -11.61
CA VAL A 270 -1.45 1.61 -11.35
C VAL A 270 -1.88 1.30 -9.93
N PHE A 271 -2.01 2.34 -9.12
CA PHE A 271 -2.49 2.25 -7.75
C PHE A 271 -3.89 2.85 -7.64
N THR A 272 -4.89 2.07 -7.25
CA THR A 272 -6.26 2.59 -7.02
C THR A 272 -6.44 2.94 -5.55
N ARG A 273 -6.99 4.11 -5.25
CA ARG A 273 -7.17 4.61 -3.88
C ARG A 273 -8.25 3.85 -3.11
N GLY A 274 -8.02 3.62 -1.83
CA GLY A 274 -8.98 3.11 -0.86
C GLY A 274 -9.43 1.66 -1.08
N GLY A 275 -10.68 1.36 -0.71
CA GLY A 275 -11.30 0.04 -0.93
C GLY A 275 -10.72 -1.04 -0.02
N ALA A 276 -10.29 -2.18 -0.58
CA ALA A 276 -9.70 -3.26 0.22
C ALA A 276 -8.42 -2.84 0.96
N ALA A 277 -7.69 -1.84 0.43
CA ALA A 277 -6.51 -1.29 1.07
C ALA A 277 -6.82 -0.60 2.42
N ASP A 278 -7.99 0.01 2.58
CA ASP A 278 -8.38 0.67 3.84
C ASP A 278 -8.65 -0.35 4.96
N ALA A 279 -9.13 -1.53 4.59
CA ALA A 279 -9.35 -2.63 5.54
C ALA A 279 -8.07 -3.46 5.80
N ALA A 280 -6.98 -3.20 5.08
CA ALA A 280 -5.78 -4.03 5.11
C ALA A 280 -4.81 -3.70 6.28
N ALA A 281 -5.17 -2.80 7.19
CA ALA A 281 -4.35 -2.39 8.35
C ALA A 281 -2.92 -1.99 7.95
N MET A 282 -2.82 -1.13 6.93
CA MET A 282 -1.56 -0.77 6.28
C MET A 282 -0.58 0.00 7.17
N ASP A 283 -1.07 0.61 8.24
CA ASP A 283 -0.31 1.28 9.30
C ASP A 283 0.46 0.30 10.18
N GLN A 284 -0.07 -0.91 10.37
CA GLN A 284 0.51 -1.98 11.19
C GLN A 284 1.53 -2.85 10.42
N VAL A 285 1.60 -2.71 9.10
CA VAL A 285 2.46 -3.53 8.25
C VAL A 285 3.92 -3.33 8.60
N GLY A 286 4.64 -4.43 8.82
CA GLY A 286 6.09 -4.46 9.03
C GLY A 286 6.56 -4.11 10.45
N LEU A 287 5.65 -3.74 11.37
CA LEU A 287 5.96 -3.44 12.77
C LEU A 287 6.21 -4.69 13.62
N GLN A 288 5.74 -5.85 13.16
CA GLN A 288 5.82 -7.09 13.92
C GLN A 288 7.27 -7.58 14.01
N ARG A 289 7.64 -8.03 15.21
CA ARG A 289 8.93 -8.68 15.46
C ARG A 289 8.83 -10.18 15.23
N THR A 290 9.97 -10.82 14.98
CA THR A 290 10.03 -12.28 14.99
C THR A 290 9.58 -12.79 16.36
N SER A 291 8.50 -13.55 16.37
CA SER A 291 8.01 -14.20 17.59
C SER A 291 8.80 -15.49 17.86
N LEU A 292 9.05 -15.82 19.12
CA LEU A 292 9.69 -17.08 19.50
C LEU A 292 8.87 -18.29 19.03
N THR A 293 7.55 -18.17 19.09
CA THR A 293 6.61 -19.19 18.60
C THR A 293 6.74 -19.39 17.10
N ALA A 294 6.83 -18.32 16.30
CA ALA A 294 7.10 -18.46 14.87
C ALA A 294 8.48 -19.07 14.62
N ALA A 295 9.53 -18.59 15.28
CA ALA A 295 10.87 -19.15 15.12
C ALA A 295 10.87 -20.66 15.42
N ALA A 296 10.32 -21.08 16.56
CA ALA A 296 10.20 -22.48 16.94
C ALA A 296 9.35 -23.29 15.95
N ALA A 297 8.20 -22.77 15.51
CA ALA A 297 7.33 -23.44 14.56
C ALA A 297 7.99 -23.64 13.19
N PHE A 298 8.67 -22.61 12.66
CA PHE A 298 9.40 -22.71 11.40
C PHE A 298 10.61 -23.66 11.53
N SER A 299 11.36 -23.59 12.63
CA SER A 299 12.46 -24.53 12.89
C SER A 299 11.96 -25.98 12.97
N ALA A 300 10.88 -26.23 13.73
CA ALA A 300 10.27 -27.55 13.83
C ALA A 300 9.76 -28.05 12.47
N PHE A 301 9.17 -27.17 11.65
CA PHE A 301 8.76 -27.49 10.29
C PHE A 301 9.94 -27.97 9.43
N PHE A 302 11.05 -27.22 9.38
CA PHE A 302 12.22 -27.64 8.60
C PHE A 302 12.89 -28.90 9.13
N VAL A 303 13.00 -29.05 10.46
CA VAL A 303 13.52 -30.28 11.09
C VAL A 303 12.63 -31.47 10.73
N SER A 304 11.30 -31.31 10.75
CA SER A 304 10.36 -32.37 10.39
C SER A 304 10.47 -32.78 8.92
N LEU A 305 10.63 -31.81 7.99
CA LEU A 305 10.86 -32.10 6.59
C LEU A 305 12.16 -32.87 6.38
N PHE A 306 13.22 -32.47 7.07
CA PHE A 306 14.52 -33.11 6.97
C PHE A 306 14.50 -34.53 7.54
N LEU A 307 14.06 -34.71 8.78
CA LEU A 307 13.99 -36.00 9.46
C LEU A 307 12.99 -36.96 8.78
N GLY A 308 11.83 -36.44 8.35
CA GLY A 308 10.84 -37.22 7.60
C GLY A 308 11.40 -37.70 6.27
N GLY A 309 12.07 -36.83 5.52
CA GLY A 309 12.78 -37.23 4.29
C GLY A 309 13.87 -38.26 4.55
N ALA A 310 14.65 -38.11 5.62
CA ALA A 310 15.68 -39.08 6.00
C ALA A 310 15.10 -40.46 6.35
N ALA A 311 14.00 -40.52 7.10
CA ALA A 311 13.32 -41.76 7.43
C ALA A 311 12.79 -42.47 6.16
N LEU A 312 12.15 -41.71 5.26
CA LEU A 312 11.69 -42.23 3.96
C LEU A 312 12.85 -42.74 3.09
N TRP A 313 14.00 -42.08 3.14
CA TRP A 313 15.17 -42.46 2.38
C TRP A 313 15.76 -43.81 2.81
N VAL A 314 15.81 -44.05 4.13
CA VAL A 314 16.36 -45.27 4.74
C VAL A 314 15.50 -46.51 4.45
N SER A 315 14.21 -46.36 4.15
CA SER A 315 13.29 -47.47 3.85
C SER A 315 13.68 -48.38 2.67
N GLY A 316 14.59 -47.92 1.81
CA GLY A 316 15.08 -48.69 0.65
C GLY A 316 14.14 -48.69 -0.57
N GLN A 317 12.85 -48.39 -0.40
CA GLN A 317 11.88 -48.38 -1.49
C GLN A 317 12.05 -47.17 -2.41
N VAL A 318 12.08 -47.39 -3.72
CA VAL A 318 12.31 -46.33 -4.74
C VAL A 318 11.25 -45.22 -4.64
N ALA A 319 9.98 -45.58 -4.47
CA ALA A 319 8.89 -44.61 -4.34
C ALA A 319 9.05 -43.71 -3.10
N LEU A 320 9.46 -44.26 -1.96
CA LEU A 320 9.68 -43.50 -0.73
C LEU A 320 10.93 -42.60 -0.82
N LYS A 321 11.98 -43.04 -1.52
CA LYS A 321 13.13 -42.19 -1.84
C LYS A 321 12.76 -41.00 -2.73
N ALA A 322 11.89 -41.21 -3.72
CA ALA A 322 11.38 -40.12 -4.54
C ALA A 322 10.55 -39.12 -3.69
N ALA A 323 9.73 -39.61 -2.77
CA ALA A 323 9.00 -38.77 -1.83
C ALA A 323 9.94 -37.97 -0.89
N ALA A 324 11.01 -38.60 -0.38
CA ALA A 324 12.04 -37.94 0.41
C ALA A 324 12.70 -36.77 -0.36
N LEU A 325 13.08 -37.00 -1.61
CA LEU A 325 13.62 -35.94 -2.48
C LEU A 325 12.62 -34.80 -2.64
N CYS A 326 11.34 -35.11 -2.87
CA CYS A 326 10.30 -34.08 -2.98
C CYS A 326 10.17 -33.25 -1.69
N MET A 327 10.24 -33.88 -0.51
CA MET A 327 10.20 -33.19 0.78
C MET A 327 11.40 -32.26 0.98
N TRP A 328 12.61 -32.72 0.66
CA TRP A 328 13.80 -31.88 0.78
C TRP A 328 13.82 -30.74 -0.25
N LEU A 329 13.36 -30.99 -1.48
CA LEU A 329 13.20 -29.94 -2.49
C LEU A 329 12.17 -28.90 -2.06
N LEU A 330 11.04 -29.32 -1.47
CA LEU A 330 10.07 -28.41 -0.88
C LEU A 330 10.68 -27.60 0.27
N GLY A 331 11.41 -28.25 1.16
CA GLY A 331 12.14 -27.59 2.26
C GLY A 331 13.16 -26.57 1.74
N ALA A 332 13.95 -26.93 0.73
CA ALA A 332 14.90 -26.01 0.10
C ALA A 332 14.19 -24.84 -0.59
N ALA A 333 13.07 -25.07 -1.26
CA ALA A 333 12.28 -24.02 -1.91
C ALA A 333 11.70 -23.03 -0.89
N VAL A 334 11.03 -23.52 0.16
CA VAL A 334 10.46 -22.68 1.22
C VAL A 334 11.58 -21.96 1.99
N GLY A 335 12.66 -22.67 2.34
CA GLY A 335 13.83 -22.11 3.02
C GLY A 335 14.54 -21.05 2.18
N GLY A 336 14.63 -21.23 0.87
CA GLY A 336 15.17 -20.25 -0.06
C GLY A 336 14.35 -18.96 -0.09
N VAL A 337 13.02 -19.07 -0.15
CA VAL A 337 12.09 -17.91 -0.10
C VAL A 337 12.22 -17.17 1.23
N VAL A 338 12.25 -17.89 2.36
CA VAL A 338 12.41 -17.32 3.71
C VAL A 338 13.78 -16.66 3.89
N ARG A 339 14.86 -17.26 3.37
CA ARG A 339 16.22 -16.72 3.53
C ARG A 339 16.45 -15.48 2.67
N GLN A 340 16.03 -15.50 1.40
CA GLN A 340 16.37 -14.44 0.45
C GLN A 340 15.39 -13.26 0.47
N GLY A 341 14.13 -13.45 0.88
CA GLY A 341 13.12 -12.39 0.81
C GLY A 341 12.67 -12.09 -0.63
N GLY A 342 11.75 -11.13 -0.78
CA GLY A 342 11.00 -10.90 -2.02
C GLY A 342 11.59 -9.88 -3.01
N LEU A 343 12.54 -9.04 -2.59
CA LEU A 343 13.15 -8.02 -3.45
C LEU A 343 14.67 -8.23 -3.48
N LEU A 344 15.21 -8.50 -4.66
CA LEU A 344 16.64 -8.56 -4.91
C LEU A 344 17.15 -7.12 -5.09
N LEU A 345 18.18 -6.73 -4.33
CA LEU A 345 18.94 -5.53 -4.65
C LEU A 345 19.98 -5.88 -5.68
N ASP A 346 20.09 -5.06 -6.72
CA ASP A 346 21.29 -5.08 -7.53
C ASP A 346 22.38 -4.23 -6.87
N ARG A 347 23.64 -4.41 -7.31
CA ARG A 347 24.81 -3.73 -6.70
C ARG A 347 24.70 -2.20 -6.68
N GLU A 348 23.99 -1.63 -7.65
CA GLU A 348 23.72 -0.19 -7.70
C GLU A 348 22.72 0.22 -6.61
N ASP A 349 21.66 -0.56 -6.42
CA ASP A 349 20.68 -0.36 -5.36
C ASP A 349 21.33 -0.51 -3.98
N GLU A 350 22.26 -1.46 -3.82
CA GLU A 350 23.06 -1.62 -2.59
C GLU A 350 23.88 -0.36 -2.27
N ARG A 351 24.57 0.21 -3.26
CA ARG A 351 25.35 1.46 -3.09
C ARG A 351 24.44 2.62 -2.73
N MET A 352 23.28 2.75 -3.39
CA MET A 352 22.30 3.79 -3.09
C MET A 352 21.72 3.64 -1.69
N VAL A 353 21.43 2.41 -1.24
CA VAL A 353 20.95 2.15 0.13
C VAL A 353 22.00 2.53 1.15
N ALA A 354 23.26 2.18 0.92
CA ALA A 354 24.36 2.55 1.82
C ALA A 354 24.49 4.07 1.93
N ALA A 355 24.45 4.78 0.80
CA ALA A 355 24.52 6.25 0.77
C ALA A 355 23.32 6.90 1.48
N ALA A 356 22.10 6.43 1.20
CA ALA A 356 20.89 6.98 1.80
C ALA A 356 20.80 6.69 3.31
N LYS A 357 21.26 5.52 3.77
CA LYS A 357 21.39 5.22 5.21
C LYS A 357 22.39 6.15 5.89
N ALA A 358 23.57 6.33 5.29
CA ALA A 358 24.58 7.24 5.84
C ALA A 358 24.06 8.69 5.95
N GLU A 359 23.28 9.15 4.97
CA GLU A 359 22.65 10.48 5.01
C GLU A 359 21.59 10.58 6.11
N ILE A 360 20.76 9.55 6.31
CA ILE A 360 19.78 9.51 7.41
C ILE A 360 20.50 9.57 8.77
N GLU A 361 21.55 8.79 8.95
CA GLU A 361 22.33 8.75 10.19
C GLU A 361 22.96 10.11 10.49
N ARG A 362 23.56 10.77 9.49
CA ARG A 362 24.09 12.14 9.63
C ARG A 362 23.03 13.14 10.06
N ARG A 363 21.85 13.13 9.43
CA ARG A 363 20.74 14.02 9.81
C ARG A 363 20.22 13.74 11.22
N GLN A 364 20.23 12.49 11.66
CA GLN A 364 19.84 12.12 13.03
C GLN A 364 20.86 12.62 14.05
N GLN A 365 22.16 12.49 13.77
CA GLN A 365 23.24 13.01 14.61
C GLN A 365 23.16 14.54 14.74
N GLN A 366 23.01 15.26 13.63
CA GLN A 366 22.86 16.73 13.65
C GLN A 366 21.65 17.19 14.47
N LYS A 367 20.50 16.49 14.36
CA LYS A 367 19.32 16.81 15.17
C LYS A 367 19.54 16.53 16.66
N GLN A 368 20.32 15.51 17.01
CA GLN A 368 20.66 15.22 18.40
C GLN A 368 21.62 16.27 18.97
N GLU A 369 22.61 16.71 18.20
CA GLU A 369 23.55 17.77 18.59
C GLU A 369 22.82 19.11 18.80
N GLN A 370 22.01 19.55 17.83
CA GLN A 370 21.19 20.76 17.96
C GLN A 370 20.20 20.69 19.12
N GLY A 371 19.69 19.49 19.42
CA GLY A 371 18.81 19.25 20.57
C GLY A 371 19.54 19.40 21.91
N LYS A 372 20.81 18.99 21.98
CA LYS A 372 21.66 19.16 23.17
C LYS A 372 22.04 20.62 23.39
N GLU A 373 22.49 21.31 22.35
CA GLU A 373 22.86 22.74 22.44
C GLU A 373 21.69 23.60 22.95
N LYS A 374 20.49 23.41 22.38
CA LYS A 374 19.28 24.10 22.85
C LYS A 374 18.84 23.71 24.27
N GLY A 375 19.19 22.49 24.71
CA GLY A 375 18.94 22.02 26.07
C GLY A 375 19.85 22.69 27.09
N GLU A 376 21.15 22.83 26.76
CA GLU A 376 22.15 23.49 27.60
C GLU A 376 21.90 25.01 27.70
N GLU A 377 21.51 25.66 26.61
CA GLU A 377 21.18 27.09 26.60
C GLU A 377 19.96 27.41 27.49
N ARG A 378 18.93 26.57 27.47
CA ARG A 378 17.76 26.69 28.37
C ARG A 378 18.07 26.35 29.84
N ALA A 379 19.01 25.44 30.10
CA ALA A 379 19.45 25.14 31.46
C ALA A 379 20.29 26.29 32.05
N GLY A 380 21.05 27.01 31.21
CA GLY A 380 21.80 28.20 31.58
C GLY A 380 20.90 29.39 31.98
N GLU A 381 19.82 29.66 31.23
CA GLU A 381 18.89 30.75 31.55
C GLU A 381 18.05 30.51 32.82
N ALA A 382 17.70 29.26 33.13
CA ALA A 382 16.93 28.94 34.34
C ALA A 382 17.76 29.04 35.64
N GLY A 383 19.09 28.97 35.55
CA GLY A 383 20.00 29.06 36.69
C GLY A 383 20.36 30.50 37.12
N GLY A 384 20.06 31.51 36.30
CA GLY A 384 20.50 32.91 36.52
C GLY A 384 19.55 33.79 37.36
N GLY A 385 18.37 33.28 37.76
CA GLY A 385 17.29 34.10 38.33
C GLY A 385 17.20 34.23 39.86
N SER A 386 18.14 33.70 40.65
CA SER A 386 18.00 33.66 42.12
C SER A 386 19.22 34.20 42.86
N ALA A 387 19.56 35.47 42.66
CA ALA A 387 20.55 36.16 43.49
C ALA A 387 20.32 37.68 43.56
N ALA A 388 19.16 38.14 44.01
CA ALA A 388 18.96 39.55 44.40
C ALA A 388 17.73 39.76 45.30
N ALA A 389 17.78 39.29 46.56
CA ALA A 389 16.93 39.83 47.62
C ALA A 389 17.48 39.42 48.99
N GLY A 390 18.14 40.33 49.71
CA GLY A 390 18.46 40.10 51.13
C GLY A 390 19.63 40.89 51.68
N THR A 391 19.51 42.21 51.77
CA THR A 391 20.22 43.02 52.78
C THR A 391 19.30 44.11 53.28
N ALA A 392 18.83 43.94 54.51
CA ALA A 392 18.28 44.97 55.39
C ALA A 392 18.87 44.72 56.78
#